data_AF-A0A7C7HQ00-F1
#
_entry.id   AF-A0A7C7HQ00-F1
#
_cell.length_a   1.000
_cell.length_b   1.000
_cell.length_c   1.000
_cell.angle_alpha   90.00
_cell.angle_beta   90.00
_cell.angle_gamma   90.00
#
_symmetry.space_group_name_H-M   'P 1'
#
loop_
_entity.id
_entity.type
_entity.pdbx_description
1 polymer ?
#
loop_
_entity_poly.entity_id
_entity_poly.type
_entity_poly.pdbx_seq_one_letter_code
_entity_poly.pdbx_strand_id
1 'polypeptide(L)'
;MRIFLGGGTMSTFAMRPPDPEVVGDRWYDMWLQRLENAPNLVAKWMSHQTRDQQWIHGSVCEDYDTIQAAVYAVGGWADGYTNTVVRLCEGITAPFRGLIGPWSHAYPWKAKPYPIIDGLKDLCRWWDHWLKNKDTRMMEEPRLRIWMQDSVPPLTSYSERPGRWISEDSWPSLKTMAECFHLNADGLGRKPKSERFIEHCSEVISGVTHGDWCPYGFEAEMPSDQREEDGRSLVFDLPALKRRMEILGAPVIQLDVSCDQPNAVLYVRLCDVAPDGASTRVTYGVLNLTHRKGHECPQSLEPGKRYQVEVSMNNIAHVFPKGHRIRVTVQTAAWPLVWPSPKRTTITVTTGRSVLEMPVRTQQHKETKLPDLGKPVTAEPLELVSSSVPHRSRTIHRDFVSGETVVEMVKSRGRYLIKDTHTEIAGESIETYSIKDNEPLSARAQVDHSILIKREREREPEWDTRIKTRFILTATESVLNLTAHAEAHSKDVRIWSKSWEKSVVRNGV
;
A
#
# COMPACT_ATOMS: atom_id res chain seq x y z
N MET A 1 -10.72 -3.83 -1.13
CA MET A 1 -10.32 -3.70 0.29
C MET A 1 -9.78 -2.31 0.65
N ARG A 2 -8.79 -1.74 -0.07
CA ARG A 2 -8.20 -0.42 0.26
C ARG A 2 -9.23 0.70 0.50
N ILE A 3 -10.23 0.79 -0.38
CA ILE A 3 -11.34 1.76 -0.27
C ILE A 3 -12.14 1.57 1.03
N PHE A 4 -12.39 0.33 1.43
CA PHE A 4 -13.14 0.01 2.65
C PHE A 4 -12.39 0.47 3.91
N LEU A 5 -11.10 0.15 4.01
CA LEU A 5 -10.27 0.53 5.16
C LEU A 5 -10.08 2.05 5.25
N GLY A 6 -9.63 2.67 4.16
CA GLY A 6 -9.42 4.12 4.11
C GLY A 6 -10.72 4.89 4.34
N GLY A 7 -11.83 4.43 3.75
CA GLY A 7 -13.15 5.03 3.95
C GLY A 7 -13.61 4.95 5.40
N GLY A 8 -13.35 3.84 6.10
CA GLY A 8 -13.72 3.67 7.51
C GLY A 8 -12.99 4.67 8.38
N THR A 9 -11.66 4.71 8.27
CA THR A 9 -10.81 5.64 9.03
C THR A 9 -11.15 7.10 8.75
N MET A 10 -11.32 7.48 7.48
CA MET A 10 -11.66 8.86 7.12
C MET A 10 -13.06 9.26 7.59
N SER A 11 -14.03 8.34 7.55
CA SER A 11 -15.38 8.58 8.08
C SER A 11 -15.33 8.85 9.60
N THR A 12 -14.55 8.07 10.35
CA THR A 12 -14.36 8.30 11.80
C THR A 12 -13.67 9.64 12.07
N PHE A 13 -12.63 10.00 11.31
CA PHE A 13 -11.92 11.27 11.50
C PHE A 13 -12.78 12.50 11.19
N ALA A 14 -13.67 12.39 10.19
CA ALA A 14 -14.61 13.45 9.83
C ALA A 14 -15.67 13.71 10.91
N MET A 15 -15.89 12.77 11.84
CA MET A 15 -16.86 12.91 12.92
C MET A 15 -16.32 13.60 14.19
N ARG A 16 -15.01 13.89 14.26
CA ARG A 16 -14.37 14.49 15.45
C ARG A 16 -14.94 15.88 15.79
N PRO A 17 -15.04 16.26 17.07
CA PRO A 17 -15.47 17.60 17.45
C PRO A 17 -14.45 18.68 17.00
N PRO A 18 -14.89 19.93 16.77
CA PRO A 18 -13.97 21.07 16.76
C PRO A 18 -13.43 21.33 18.19
N ASP A 19 -12.30 22.04 18.28
CA ASP A 19 -11.73 22.44 19.56
C ASP A 19 -12.51 23.64 20.16
N PRO A 20 -13.05 23.55 21.40
CA PRO A 20 -13.76 24.64 22.06
C PRO A 20 -12.93 25.92 22.25
N GLU A 21 -11.60 25.85 22.37
CA GLU A 21 -10.75 27.05 22.45
C GLU A 21 -10.74 27.85 21.14
N VAL A 22 -10.97 27.17 20.01
CA VAL A 22 -10.95 27.80 18.68
C VAL A 22 -12.32 28.36 18.32
N VAL A 23 -13.41 27.70 18.68
CA VAL A 23 -14.77 28.07 18.22
C VAL A 23 -15.74 28.51 19.32
N GLY A 24 -15.31 28.47 20.59
CA GLY A 24 -16.10 28.87 21.76
C GLY A 24 -17.32 27.98 21.99
N ASP A 25 -18.36 28.54 22.61
CA ASP A 25 -19.58 27.83 23.04
C ASP A 25 -20.33 27.12 21.89
N ARG A 26 -20.08 27.51 20.64
CA ARG A 26 -20.70 26.88 19.46
C ARG A 26 -20.13 25.50 19.12
N TRP A 27 -19.06 25.07 19.79
CA TRP A 27 -18.36 23.82 19.46
C TRP A 27 -19.30 22.60 19.48
N TYR A 28 -20.22 22.55 20.44
CA TYR A 28 -21.12 21.42 20.65
C TYR A 28 -22.17 21.34 19.53
N ASP A 29 -22.82 22.45 19.21
CA ASP A 29 -23.78 22.54 18.10
C ASP A 29 -23.10 22.25 16.75
N MET A 30 -21.90 22.78 16.54
CA MET A 30 -21.09 22.46 15.34
C MET A 30 -20.74 20.98 15.27
N TRP A 31 -20.46 20.34 16.41
CA TRP A 31 -20.17 18.91 16.46
C TRP A 31 -21.41 18.08 16.14
N LEU A 32 -22.56 18.38 16.74
CA LEU A 32 -23.82 17.71 16.43
C LEU A 32 -24.18 17.86 14.94
N GLN A 33 -24.04 19.07 14.38
CA GLN A 33 -24.27 19.31 12.96
C GLN A 33 -23.30 18.47 12.10
N ARG A 34 -22.03 18.39 12.48
CA ARG A 34 -21.02 17.57 11.78
C ARG A 34 -21.36 16.07 11.84
N LEU A 35 -21.79 15.56 12.98
CA LEU A 35 -22.21 14.17 13.15
C LEU A 35 -23.42 13.85 12.25
N GLU A 36 -24.44 14.71 12.25
CA GLU A 36 -25.64 14.48 11.47
C GLU A 36 -25.38 14.47 9.96
N ASN A 37 -24.47 15.34 9.51
CA ASN A 37 -24.07 15.50 8.12
C ASN A 37 -22.81 14.70 7.74
N ALA A 38 -22.30 13.85 8.63
CA ALA A 38 -21.07 13.11 8.38
C ALA A 38 -21.27 12.18 7.16
N PRO A 39 -20.42 12.29 6.12
CA PRO A 39 -20.55 11.44 4.95
C PRO A 39 -20.15 10.01 5.28
N ASN A 40 -20.94 9.03 4.80
CA ASN A 40 -20.50 7.64 4.77
C ASN A 40 -19.57 7.45 3.56
N LEU A 41 -18.29 7.79 3.73
CA LEU A 41 -17.29 7.73 2.67
C LEU A 41 -17.08 6.29 2.17
N VAL A 42 -17.23 5.30 3.05
CA VAL A 42 -17.15 3.88 2.67
C VAL A 42 -18.24 3.55 1.64
N ALA A 43 -19.50 3.87 1.95
CA ALA A 43 -20.63 3.60 1.06
C ALA A 43 -20.49 4.35 -0.28
N LYS A 44 -20.05 5.62 -0.22
CA LYS A 44 -19.80 6.43 -1.40
C LYS A 44 -18.72 5.77 -2.27
N TRP A 45 -17.50 5.61 -1.75
CA TRP A 45 -16.37 5.13 -2.54
C TRP A 45 -16.53 3.67 -3.00
N MET A 46 -17.16 2.80 -2.21
CA MET A 46 -17.46 1.42 -2.64
C MET A 46 -18.46 1.36 -3.80
N SER A 47 -19.28 2.39 -3.99
CA SER A 47 -20.18 2.50 -5.14
C SER A 47 -19.47 2.83 -6.45
N HIS A 48 -18.19 3.24 -6.40
CA HIS A 48 -17.36 3.63 -7.54
C HIS A 48 -16.24 2.60 -7.78
N GLN A 49 -16.61 1.39 -8.25
CA GLN A 49 -15.69 0.26 -8.45
C GLN A 49 -14.81 0.40 -9.72
N THR A 50 -15.13 1.32 -10.62
CA THR A 50 -14.41 1.59 -11.86
C THR A 50 -13.76 2.97 -11.83
N ARG A 51 -12.84 3.25 -12.76
CA ARG A 51 -12.26 4.58 -12.95
C ARG A 51 -13.29 5.50 -13.62
N ASP A 52 -14.19 6.05 -12.83
CA ASP A 52 -15.22 6.99 -13.27
C ASP A 52 -14.91 8.44 -12.85
N GLN A 53 -15.87 9.34 -13.06
CA GLN A 53 -15.73 10.77 -12.74
C GLN A 53 -15.37 11.04 -11.27
N GLN A 54 -15.78 10.17 -10.33
CA GLN A 54 -15.42 10.30 -8.92
C GLN A 54 -13.92 10.10 -8.69
N TRP A 55 -13.19 9.39 -9.55
CA TRP A 55 -11.74 9.23 -9.42
C TRP A 55 -10.95 10.13 -10.37
N ILE A 56 -11.50 10.40 -11.55
CA ILE A 56 -10.89 11.27 -12.56
C ILE A 56 -10.68 12.68 -12.01
N HIS A 57 -11.70 13.29 -11.37
CA HIS A 57 -11.62 14.69 -10.93
C HIS A 57 -10.47 15.00 -9.93
N GLY A 58 -10.02 13.99 -9.18
CA GLY A 58 -8.93 14.12 -8.19
C GLY A 58 -7.59 13.57 -8.68
N SER A 59 -7.52 13.08 -9.92
CA SER A 59 -6.33 12.45 -10.48
C SER A 59 -5.47 13.49 -11.20
N VAL A 60 -4.24 13.72 -10.72
CA VAL A 60 -3.29 14.63 -11.39
C VAL A 60 -2.80 14.12 -12.75
N CYS A 61 -2.92 12.82 -13.00
CA CYS A 61 -2.48 12.20 -14.25
C CYS A 61 -3.41 12.46 -15.44
N GLU A 62 -4.54 13.14 -15.24
CA GLU A 62 -5.41 13.57 -16.34
C GLU A 62 -4.73 14.61 -17.22
N ASP A 63 -4.01 15.54 -16.59
CA ASP A 63 -3.26 16.58 -17.29
C ASP A 63 -2.15 17.13 -16.39
N TYR A 64 -0.94 16.59 -16.57
CA TYR A 64 0.23 17.04 -15.82
C TYR A 64 0.68 18.45 -16.20
N ASP A 65 0.34 18.97 -17.39
CA ASP A 65 0.76 20.31 -17.85
C ASP A 65 0.03 21.43 -17.09
N THR A 66 -1.09 21.11 -16.42
CA THR A 66 -1.74 22.03 -15.47
C THR A 66 -0.88 22.33 -14.25
N ILE A 67 0.11 21.48 -13.94
CA ILE A 67 1.03 21.68 -12.83
C ILE A 67 2.19 22.56 -13.31
N GLN A 68 2.05 23.87 -13.14
CA GLN A 68 3.08 24.85 -13.50
C GLN A 68 4.06 25.16 -12.36
N ALA A 69 3.68 24.85 -11.12
CA ALA A 69 4.53 25.05 -9.95
C ALA A 69 5.70 24.07 -9.96
N ALA A 70 6.87 24.53 -9.50
CA ALA A 70 8.00 23.64 -9.31
C ALA A 70 7.65 22.56 -8.25
N VAL A 71 7.93 21.29 -8.57
CA VAL A 71 7.58 20.14 -7.73
C VAL A 71 8.84 19.48 -7.16
N TYR A 72 8.87 19.33 -5.83
CA TYR A 72 9.77 18.39 -5.18
C TYR A 72 8.96 17.26 -4.54
N ALA A 73 8.98 16.08 -5.18
CA ALA A 73 8.25 14.90 -4.72
C ALA A 73 9.14 13.99 -3.85
N VAL A 74 8.64 13.61 -2.68
CA VAL A 74 9.32 12.69 -1.75
C VAL A 74 8.46 11.44 -1.55
N GLY A 75 9.07 10.27 -1.61
CA GLY A 75 8.41 8.97 -1.41
C GLY A 75 9.33 7.95 -0.76
N GLY A 76 8.81 6.73 -0.58
CA GLY A 76 9.56 5.64 0.01
C GLY A 76 9.16 4.26 -0.54
N TRP A 77 10.09 3.32 -0.52
CA TRP A 77 9.86 1.96 -1.04
C TRP A 77 8.92 1.11 -0.21
N ALA A 78 8.84 1.34 1.11
CA ALA A 78 7.90 0.66 1.97
C ALA A 78 6.52 1.34 2.01
N ASP A 79 6.39 2.57 1.51
CA ASP A 79 5.11 3.30 1.44
C ASP A 79 4.12 2.62 0.47
N GLY A 80 2.84 2.60 0.81
CA GLY A 80 1.77 2.06 -0.06
C GLY A 80 1.56 2.84 -1.37
N TYR A 81 2.07 4.08 -1.47
CA TYR A 81 2.03 4.97 -2.63
C TYR A 81 3.37 5.02 -3.39
N THR A 82 4.11 3.91 -3.44
CA THR A 82 5.48 3.79 -3.96
C THR A 82 5.72 4.42 -5.34
N ASN A 83 4.73 4.38 -6.23
CA ASN A 83 4.87 4.77 -7.64
C ASN A 83 4.72 6.29 -7.90
N THR A 84 4.32 7.08 -6.91
CA THR A 84 3.93 8.49 -7.14
C THR A 84 5.08 9.34 -7.66
N VAL A 85 6.28 9.24 -7.06
CA VAL A 85 7.43 10.08 -7.43
C VAL A 85 7.85 9.84 -8.89
N VAL A 86 7.93 8.57 -9.32
CA VAL A 86 8.29 8.21 -10.69
C VAL A 86 7.21 8.62 -11.70
N ARG A 87 5.92 8.45 -11.39
CA ARG A 87 4.82 8.92 -12.26
C ARG A 87 4.83 10.44 -12.46
N LEU A 88 5.08 11.20 -11.40
CA LEU A 88 5.23 12.66 -11.51
C LEU A 88 6.49 13.03 -12.31
N CYS A 89 7.58 12.30 -12.11
CA CYS A 89 8.82 12.52 -12.86
C CYS A 89 8.65 12.28 -14.37
N GLU A 90 7.86 11.28 -14.76
CA GLU A 90 7.50 10.96 -16.14
C GLU A 90 6.60 12.01 -16.79
N GLY A 91 5.59 12.47 -16.04
CA GLY A 91 4.52 13.28 -16.59
C GLY A 91 4.75 14.80 -16.54
N ILE A 92 5.41 15.31 -15.49
CA ILE A 92 5.50 16.75 -15.26
C ILE A 92 6.62 17.39 -16.09
N THR A 93 6.25 18.47 -16.78
CA THR A 93 7.13 19.34 -17.55
C THR A 93 7.70 20.50 -16.73
N ALA A 94 7.01 20.92 -15.66
CA ALA A 94 7.51 21.91 -14.71
C ALA A 94 8.83 21.46 -14.01
N PRO A 95 9.60 22.40 -13.43
CA PRO A 95 10.83 22.06 -12.72
C PRO A 95 10.57 21.00 -11.64
N PHE A 96 11.30 19.88 -11.73
CA PHE A 96 11.04 18.70 -10.93
C PHE A 96 12.30 18.17 -10.23
N ARG A 97 12.14 17.75 -8.98
CA ARG A 97 13.07 16.87 -8.25
C ARG A 97 12.30 15.75 -7.57
N GLY A 98 12.93 14.58 -7.47
CA GLY A 98 12.36 13.44 -6.75
C GLY A 98 13.35 12.82 -5.78
N LEU A 99 12.84 12.39 -4.62
CA LEU A 99 13.59 11.69 -3.58
C LEU A 99 12.81 10.44 -3.17
N ILE A 100 13.46 9.28 -3.24
CA ILE A 100 12.86 8.00 -2.84
C ILE A 100 13.78 7.28 -1.87
N GLY A 101 13.38 7.17 -0.61
CA GLY A 101 14.12 6.43 0.42
C GLY A 101 13.56 5.03 0.68
N PRO A 102 14.08 4.30 1.68
CA PRO A 102 13.55 3.00 2.08
C PRO A 102 12.25 3.09 2.92
N TRP A 103 11.71 4.29 3.08
CA TRP A 103 10.75 4.65 4.12
C TRP A 103 9.34 4.10 3.89
N SER A 104 8.66 3.89 5.01
CA SER A 104 7.21 3.70 5.13
C SER A 104 6.47 5.04 5.00
N HIS A 105 5.15 5.05 5.24
CA HIS A 105 4.28 6.23 5.10
C HIS A 105 4.50 7.31 6.18
N ALA A 106 5.66 7.96 6.15
CA ALA A 106 6.01 9.10 6.99
C ALA A 106 7.09 9.98 6.34
N TYR A 107 7.34 11.16 6.94
CA TYR A 107 8.38 12.07 6.46
C TYR A 107 9.79 11.49 6.62
N PRO A 108 10.75 11.81 5.72
CA PRO A 108 12.07 11.18 5.67
C PRO A 108 12.98 11.45 6.88
N TRP A 109 12.61 12.37 7.77
CA TRP A 109 13.29 12.63 9.05
C TRP A 109 12.60 11.96 10.27
N LYS A 110 11.46 11.28 10.06
CA LYS A 110 10.68 10.58 11.10
C LYS A 110 10.35 9.13 10.75
N ALA A 111 10.46 8.77 9.48
CA ALA A 111 10.05 7.47 8.99
C ALA A 111 10.96 6.34 9.48
N LYS A 112 10.46 5.12 9.34
CA LYS A 112 11.25 3.89 9.41
C LYS A 112 11.07 3.14 8.09
N PRO A 113 11.94 2.18 7.77
CA PRO A 113 13.24 1.92 8.39
C PRO A 113 14.27 3.05 8.14
N TYR A 114 15.35 3.05 8.90
CA TYR A 114 16.57 3.82 8.64
C TYR A 114 17.22 3.40 7.30
N PRO A 115 18.07 4.25 6.69
CA PRO A 115 18.48 5.58 7.15
C PRO A 115 17.39 6.64 6.97
N ILE A 116 17.16 7.42 8.03
CA ILE A 116 16.50 8.73 7.93
C ILE A 116 17.54 9.81 7.68
N ILE A 117 17.09 10.94 7.14
CA ILE A 117 17.95 12.01 6.66
C ILE A 117 17.51 13.37 7.21
N ASP A 118 18.32 14.42 7.02
CA ASP A 118 17.89 15.82 7.19
C ASP A 118 16.98 16.29 6.04
N GLY A 119 15.84 15.61 5.89
CA GLY A 119 14.90 15.93 4.83
C GLY A 119 14.24 17.31 5.03
N LEU A 120 14.21 17.83 6.26
CA LEU A 120 13.71 19.18 6.51
C LEU A 120 14.64 20.23 5.90
N LYS A 121 15.95 20.13 6.14
CA LYS A 121 16.94 21.03 5.53
C LYS A 121 16.93 20.92 4.01
N ASP A 122 16.82 19.71 3.47
CA ASP A 122 16.78 19.49 2.03
C ASP A 122 15.53 20.11 1.38
N LEU A 123 14.35 20.00 2.01
CA LEU A 123 13.15 20.73 1.58
C LEU A 123 13.27 22.25 1.75
N CYS A 124 13.91 22.72 2.82
CA CYS A 124 14.19 24.14 3.01
C CYS A 124 15.08 24.71 1.91
N ARG A 125 16.05 23.96 1.36
CA ARG A 125 16.85 24.39 0.19
C ARG A 125 15.98 24.59 -1.05
N TRP A 126 14.98 23.74 -1.25
CA TRP A 126 14.02 23.86 -2.34
C TRP A 126 13.16 25.11 -2.19
N TRP A 127 12.58 25.33 -1.00
CA TRP A 127 11.79 26.52 -0.73
C TRP A 127 12.62 27.80 -0.74
N ASP A 128 13.85 27.78 -0.24
CA ASP A 128 14.75 28.94 -0.30
C ASP A 128 15.07 29.32 -1.75
N HIS A 129 15.19 28.35 -2.65
CA HIS A 129 15.36 28.60 -4.08
C HIS A 129 14.11 29.24 -4.70
N TRP A 130 12.96 28.58 -4.61
CA TRP A 130 11.74 29.00 -5.32
C TRP A 130 10.95 30.13 -4.65
N LEU A 131 11.04 30.27 -3.33
CA LEU A 131 10.26 31.25 -2.55
C LEU A 131 11.10 32.43 -2.05
N LYS A 132 12.44 32.32 -2.03
CA LYS A 132 13.35 33.37 -1.53
C LYS A 132 14.45 33.77 -2.51
N ASN A 133 14.45 33.24 -3.73
CA ASN A 133 15.44 33.52 -4.78
C ASN A 133 16.90 33.28 -4.33
N LYS A 134 17.13 32.33 -3.42
CA LYS A 134 18.49 31.96 -3.02
C LYS A 134 19.08 30.95 -3.99
N ASP A 135 20.34 31.14 -4.37
CA ASP A 135 21.08 30.11 -5.08
C ASP A 135 21.47 28.99 -4.10
N THR A 136 20.72 27.89 -4.13
CA THR A 136 21.00 26.68 -3.34
C THR A 136 21.70 25.59 -4.16
N ARG A 137 21.98 25.86 -5.44
CA ARG A 137 22.46 24.92 -6.47
C ARG A 137 21.66 23.62 -6.63
N MET A 138 20.45 23.57 -6.08
CA MET A 138 19.63 22.36 -6.08
C MET A 138 19.15 21.95 -7.48
N MET A 139 19.06 22.92 -8.40
CA MET A 139 18.73 22.68 -9.81
C MET A 139 19.91 22.14 -10.64
N GLU A 140 21.12 22.10 -10.08
CA GLU A 140 22.28 21.44 -10.69
C GLU A 140 22.39 19.95 -10.29
N GLU A 141 21.66 19.53 -9.24
CA GLU A 141 21.66 18.14 -8.77
C GLU A 141 20.86 17.21 -9.71
N PRO A 142 21.06 15.89 -9.67
CA PRO A 142 20.28 14.94 -10.46
C PRO A 142 18.77 15.06 -10.25
N ARG A 143 17.97 14.72 -11.28
CA ARG A 143 16.50 14.81 -11.24
C ARG A 143 15.91 13.90 -10.17
N LEU A 144 16.50 12.73 -9.96
CA LEU A 144 16.08 11.76 -8.95
C LEU A 144 17.26 11.35 -8.04
N ARG A 145 16.97 11.29 -6.73
CA ARG A 145 17.80 10.63 -5.71
C ARG A 145 17.05 9.45 -5.15
N ILE A 146 17.65 8.26 -5.22
CA ILE A 146 16.95 7.00 -4.99
C ILE A 146 17.77 6.09 -4.09
N TRP A 147 17.14 5.46 -3.11
CA TRP A 147 17.78 4.47 -2.24
C TRP A 147 17.77 3.09 -2.90
N MET A 148 18.90 2.60 -3.38
CA MET A 148 19.02 1.23 -3.87
C MET A 148 19.17 0.28 -2.68
N GLN A 149 18.13 -0.54 -2.42
CA GLN A 149 18.10 -1.45 -1.29
C GLN A 149 18.97 -2.69 -1.52
N ASP A 150 19.71 -3.09 -0.50
CA ASP A 150 20.37 -4.39 -0.47
C ASP A 150 19.39 -5.49 -0.04
N SER A 151 19.72 -6.72 -0.43
CA SER A 151 18.99 -7.90 0.03
C SER A 151 19.17 -8.15 1.52
N VAL A 152 18.12 -8.66 2.14
CA VAL A 152 17.95 -8.79 3.58
C VAL A 152 16.98 -9.93 3.88
N PRO A 153 17.16 -10.65 5.00
CA PRO A 153 16.20 -11.66 5.43
C PRO A 153 14.79 -11.09 5.63
N PRO A 154 13.74 -11.89 5.40
CA PRO A 154 12.37 -11.44 5.59
C PRO A 154 12.05 -11.26 7.08
N LEU A 155 11.51 -10.10 7.44
CA LEU A 155 11.03 -9.74 8.77
C LEU A 155 9.78 -8.87 8.60
N THR A 156 8.89 -8.94 9.58
CA THR A 156 7.64 -8.17 9.57
C THR A 156 7.80 -6.74 10.10
N SER A 157 9.02 -6.36 10.48
CA SER A 157 9.43 -5.00 10.79
C SER A 157 10.94 -4.87 10.66
N TYR A 158 11.40 -3.69 10.28
CA TYR A 158 12.82 -3.39 10.12
C TYR A 158 13.15 -2.08 10.82
N SER A 159 14.19 -2.12 11.65
CA SER A 159 14.81 -0.90 12.14
C SER A 159 15.54 -0.19 11.01
N GLU A 160 16.32 -0.92 10.21
CA GLU A 160 17.15 -0.39 9.13
C GLU A 160 16.97 -1.17 7.84
N ARG A 161 17.13 -0.45 6.71
CA ARG A 161 17.23 -0.99 5.37
C ARG A 161 18.56 -0.62 4.75
N PRO A 162 19.53 -1.56 4.74
CA PRO A 162 20.82 -1.31 4.12
C PRO A 162 20.68 -1.07 2.62
N GLY A 163 21.65 -0.37 2.07
CA GLY A 163 21.63 0.07 0.69
C GLY A 163 22.53 1.27 0.48
N ARG A 164 22.28 1.99 -0.61
CA ARG A 164 23.00 3.22 -0.94
C ARG A 164 22.17 4.17 -1.78
N TRP A 165 22.46 5.45 -1.69
CA TRP A 165 21.92 6.44 -2.61
C TRP A 165 22.51 6.29 -4.01
N ILE A 166 21.65 6.27 -5.01
CA ILE A 166 21.96 6.36 -6.44
C ILE A 166 21.22 7.56 -7.04
N SER A 167 21.57 7.92 -8.28
CA SER A 167 20.99 9.07 -8.96
C SER A 167 20.63 8.79 -10.41
N GLU A 168 19.54 9.43 -10.86
CA GLU A 168 19.08 9.39 -12.24
C GLU A 168 18.78 10.81 -12.74
N ASP A 169 19.31 11.13 -13.92
CA ASP A 169 19.14 12.46 -14.54
C ASP A 169 17.85 12.56 -15.35
N SER A 170 17.29 11.40 -15.73
CA SER A 170 16.04 11.27 -16.47
C SER A 170 15.24 10.08 -15.94
N TRP A 171 13.94 10.08 -16.25
CA TRP A 171 13.09 8.92 -16.08
C TRP A 171 12.20 8.74 -17.32
N PRO A 172 12.12 7.53 -17.93
CA PRO A 172 12.84 6.31 -17.58
C PRO A 172 14.37 6.47 -17.57
N SER A 173 15.05 5.73 -16.69
CA SER A 173 16.50 5.84 -16.52
C SER A 173 17.23 5.32 -17.77
N LEU A 174 18.17 6.11 -18.29
CA LEU A 174 19.07 5.69 -19.37
C LEU A 174 20.08 4.61 -18.91
N LYS A 175 20.19 4.38 -17.61
CA LYS A 175 21.08 3.37 -17.00
C LYS A 175 20.38 2.02 -16.85
N THR A 176 19.10 1.94 -17.19
CA THR A 176 18.26 0.75 -17.09
C THR A 176 17.98 0.15 -18.47
N MET A 177 18.03 -1.18 -18.56
CA MET A 177 17.65 -1.94 -19.74
C MET A 177 16.65 -3.03 -19.38
N ALA A 178 15.66 -3.25 -20.25
CA ALA A 178 14.74 -4.37 -20.13
C ALA A 178 15.48 -5.69 -20.41
N GLU A 179 15.48 -6.62 -19.45
CA GLU A 179 15.93 -8.00 -19.62
C GLU A 179 14.72 -8.94 -19.53
N CYS A 180 14.47 -9.72 -20.59
CA CYS A 180 13.33 -10.60 -20.69
C CYS A 180 13.67 -12.05 -20.30
N PHE A 181 12.80 -12.65 -19.49
CA PHE A 181 12.85 -14.04 -19.08
C PHE A 181 11.52 -14.74 -19.39
N HIS A 182 11.54 -15.74 -20.26
CA HIS A 182 10.38 -16.55 -20.58
C HIS A 182 10.03 -17.47 -19.42
N LEU A 183 8.75 -17.53 -19.07
CA LEU A 183 8.19 -18.51 -18.16
C LEU A 183 8.09 -19.84 -18.90
N ASN A 184 8.98 -20.77 -18.60
CA ASN A 184 8.97 -22.12 -19.15
C ASN A 184 8.46 -23.11 -18.10
N ALA A 185 8.11 -24.32 -18.52
CA ALA A 185 7.60 -25.36 -17.61
C ALA A 185 8.61 -25.77 -16.51
N ASP A 186 9.90 -25.51 -16.70
CA ASP A 186 10.97 -25.79 -15.74
C ASP A 186 11.55 -24.52 -15.07
N GLY A 187 10.88 -23.37 -15.21
CA GLY A 187 11.26 -22.10 -14.58
C GLY A 187 11.51 -20.97 -15.58
N LEU A 188 12.20 -19.92 -15.13
CA LEU A 188 12.53 -18.75 -15.94
C LEU A 188 13.77 -19.00 -16.80
N GLY A 189 13.71 -18.61 -18.08
CA GLY A 189 14.84 -18.74 -19.00
C GLY A 189 14.93 -17.61 -20.04
N ARG A 190 16.14 -17.32 -20.53
CA ARG A 190 16.37 -16.28 -21.55
C ARG A 190 15.78 -16.59 -22.93
N LYS A 191 15.39 -17.83 -23.17
CA LYS A 191 14.79 -18.29 -24.42
C LYS A 191 13.49 -19.03 -24.11
N PRO A 192 12.47 -18.92 -24.97
CA PRO A 192 11.27 -19.72 -24.83
C PRO A 192 11.58 -21.19 -25.12
N LYS A 193 10.92 -22.08 -24.38
CA LYS A 193 10.83 -23.51 -24.67
C LYS A 193 9.45 -23.82 -25.24
N SER A 194 9.20 -25.10 -25.52
CA SER A 194 7.90 -25.58 -26.00
C SER A 194 6.77 -25.15 -25.08
N GLU A 195 5.64 -24.78 -25.67
CA GLU A 195 4.43 -24.42 -24.93
C GLU A 195 3.95 -25.59 -24.06
N ARG A 196 3.69 -25.29 -22.80
CA ARG A 196 2.96 -26.15 -21.87
C ARG A 196 1.90 -25.32 -21.15
N PHE A 197 0.79 -25.97 -20.85
CA PHE A 197 -0.33 -25.40 -20.12
C PHE A 197 -0.21 -25.82 -18.67
N ILE A 198 -0.08 -24.85 -17.76
CA ILE A 198 0.00 -25.11 -16.32
C ILE A 198 -1.20 -24.47 -15.65
N GLU A 199 -2.02 -25.31 -15.03
CA GLU A 199 -3.19 -24.87 -14.27
C GLU A 199 -2.79 -24.50 -12.85
N HIS A 200 -3.43 -23.47 -12.31
CA HIS A 200 -3.27 -23.06 -10.93
C HIS A 200 -4.56 -22.45 -10.38
N CYS A 201 -4.93 -22.88 -9.16
CA CYS A 201 -6.04 -22.33 -8.39
C CYS A 201 -5.55 -22.14 -6.96
N SER A 202 -5.42 -20.89 -6.52
CA SER A 202 -4.93 -20.59 -5.18
C SER A 202 -5.95 -20.98 -4.11
N GLU A 203 -5.46 -21.27 -2.91
CA GLU A 203 -6.30 -21.29 -1.71
C GLU A 203 -6.84 -19.87 -1.46
N VAL A 204 -8.08 -19.74 -0.97
CA VAL A 204 -8.70 -18.43 -0.73
C VAL A 204 -7.98 -17.60 0.35
N ILE A 205 -7.24 -18.27 1.24
CA ILE A 205 -6.39 -17.64 2.26
C ILE A 205 -5.05 -17.13 1.72
N SER A 206 -4.74 -17.35 0.43
CA SER A 206 -3.48 -16.90 -0.16
C SER A 206 -3.36 -15.38 -0.03
N GLY A 207 -2.21 -14.89 0.44
CA GLY A 207 -1.95 -13.48 0.71
C GLY A 207 -1.98 -13.08 2.19
N VAL A 208 -2.33 -13.99 3.11
CA VAL A 208 -2.40 -13.68 4.56
C VAL A 208 -1.05 -13.26 5.15
N THR A 209 0.06 -13.48 4.47
CA THR A 209 1.39 -12.98 4.89
C THR A 209 1.83 -11.71 4.13
N HIS A 210 0.92 -11.04 3.41
CA HIS A 210 1.23 -9.85 2.62
C HIS A 210 1.73 -8.65 3.45
N GLY A 211 1.41 -8.58 4.73
CA GLY A 211 1.60 -7.37 5.55
C GLY A 211 0.49 -6.33 5.30
N ASP A 212 0.67 -5.15 5.87
CA ASP A 212 -0.19 -3.98 5.64
C ASP A 212 0.05 -3.41 4.24
N TRP A 213 -1.00 -2.91 3.60
CA TRP A 213 -0.86 -2.25 2.30
C TRP A 213 -0.07 -0.95 2.38
N CYS A 214 -0.25 -0.18 3.47
CA CYS A 214 0.41 1.10 3.70
C CYS A 214 0.98 1.13 5.13
N PRO A 215 2.20 0.60 5.33
CA PRO A 215 2.84 0.57 6.64
C PRO A 215 3.28 1.98 7.06
N TYR A 216 3.31 2.22 8.37
CA TYR A 216 3.82 3.43 9.00
C TYR A 216 5.15 3.21 9.74
N GLY A 217 5.73 2.03 9.63
CA GLY A 217 7.03 1.68 10.21
C GLY A 217 6.91 1.07 11.62
N PHE A 218 5.74 0.54 11.96
CA PHE A 218 5.50 -0.17 13.20
C PHE A 218 5.76 -1.67 13.07
N GLU A 219 5.68 -2.37 14.20
CA GLU A 219 5.80 -3.82 14.24
C GLU A 219 4.66 -4.52 13.48
N ALA A 220 5.00 -5.67 12.89
CA ALA A 220 4.07 -6.56 12.20
C ALA A 220 3.35 -5.98 10.96
N GLU A 221 3.84 -4.86 10.39
CA GLU A 221 3.25 -4.24 9.20
C GLU A 221 3.88 -4.73 7.88
N MET A 222 5.13 -5.19 7.88
CA MET A 222 5.83 -5.65 6.66
C MET A 222 5.50 -7.13 6.35
N PRO A 223 5.65 -7.58 5.10
CA PRO A 223 5.46 -8.99 4.75
C PRO A 223 6.40 -9.89 5.55
N SER A 224 5.91 -11.05 5.99
CA SER A 224 6.77 -12.09 6.57
C SER A 224 7.50 -12.87 5.47
N ASP A 225 8.26 -13.89 5.86
CA ASP A 225 8.82 -14.86 4.90
C ASP A 225 7.73 -15.41 3.98
N GLN A 226 8.01 -15.42 2.69
CA GLN A 226 7.06 -15.76 1.65
C GLN A 226 7.01 -17.25 1.33
N ARG A 227 7.81 -18.11 2.00
CA ARG A 227 7.80 -19.57 1.76
C ARG A 227 6.40 -20.21 1.84
N GLU A 228 5.57 -19.79 2.79
CA GLU A 228 4.19 -20.28 2.88
C GLU A 228 3.35 -19.92 1.65
N GLU A 229 3.47 -18.67 1.18
CA GLU A 229 2.75 -18.21 0.00
C GLU A 229 3.29 -18.84 -1.27
N ASP A 230 4.60 -19.05 -1.35
CA ASP A 230 5.24 -19.74 -2.46
C ASP A 230 4.69 -21.16 -2.62
N GLY A 231 4.42 -21.86 -1.50
CA GLY A 231 3.74 -23.15 -1.50
C GLY A 231 2.29 -23.11 -1.99
N ARG A 232 1.64 -21.95 -1.94
CA ARG A 232 0.26 -21.71 -2.42
C ARG A 232 0.21 -21.04 -3.81
N SER A 233 1.34 -20.99 -4.51
CA SER A 233 1.49 -20.24 -5.77
C SER A 233 1.93 -21.12 -6.93
N LEU A 234 1.68 -20.65 -8.15
CA LEU A 234 2.44 -21.08 -9.32
C LEU A 234 3.78 -20.35 -9.32
N VAL A 235 4.90 -21.10 -9.30
CA VAL A 235 6.25 -20.56 -9.07
C VAL A 235 7.15 -20.76 -10.29
N PHE A 236 7.85 -19.71 -10.70
CA PHE A 236 8.90 -19.78 -11.71
C PHE A 236 10.19 -19.15 -11.18
N ASP A 237 11.26 -19.95 -11.14
CA ASP A 237 12.56 -19.51 -10.64
C ASP A 237 13.57 -19.33 -11.78
N LEU A 238 14.39 -18.30 -11.66
CA LEU A 238 15.67 -18.26 -12.34
C LEU A 238 16.65 -19.24 -11.64
N PRO A 239 17.60 -19.86 -12.37
CA PRO A 239 18.76 -20.48 -11.73
C PRO A 239 19.48 -19.49 -10.82
N ALA A 240 20.15 -20.00 -9.78
CA ALA A 240 20.92 -19.16 -8.85
C ALA A 240 21.85 -18.21 -9.60
N LEU A 241 21.79 -16.94 -9.24
CA LEU A 241 22.48 -15.86 -9.94
C LEU A 241 23.98 -16.07 -9.88
N LYS A 242 24.62 -16.11 -11.05
CA LYS A 242 26.09 -16.20 -11.16
C LYS A 242 26.80 -14.89 -10.78
N ARG A 243 26.07 -13.78 -10.88
CA ARG A 243 26.53 -12.41 -10.58
C ARG A 243 25.39 -11.61 -9.97
N ARG A 244 25.75 -10.58 -9.20
CA ARG A 244 24.83 -9.57 -8.68
C ARG A 244 23.99 -8.97 -9.82
N MET A 245 22.70 -8.77 -9.57
CA MET A 245 21.77 -8.06 -10.47
C MET A 245 21.11 -6.92 -9.69
N GLU A 246 20.97 -5.76 -10.30
CA GLU A 246 20.24 -4.63 -9.74
C GLU A 246 19.05 -4.33 -10.63
N ILE A 247 17.91 -4.02 -10.04
CA ILE A 247 16.76 -3.49 -10.76
C ILE A 247 16.42 -2.09 -10.28
N LEU A 248 15.96 -1.24 -11.21
CA LEU A 248 15.41 0.07 -10.92
C LEU A 248 14.24 0.34 -11.87
N GLY A 249 13.03 0.30 -11.32
CA GLY A 249 11.78 0.49 -12.07
C GLY A 249 10.75 -0.57 -11.69
N ALA A 250 9.70 -0.70 -12.49
CA ALA A 250 8.65 -1.70 -12.33
C ALA A 250 8.97 -2.96 -13.15
N PRO A 251 9.17 -4.13 -12.52
CA PRO A 251 9.07 -5.40 -13.21
C PRO A 251 7.67 -5.58 -13.81
N VAL A 252 7.61 -6.14 -15.02
CA VAL A 252 6.36 -6.35 -15.74
C VAL A 252 6.28 -7.81 -16.15
N ILE A 253 5.16 -8.47 -15.87
CA ILE A 253 4.92 -9.82 -16.39
C ILE A 253 3.83 -9.76 -17.46
N GLN A 254 4.14 -10.31 -18.63
CA GLN A 254 3.21 -10.56 -19.72
C GLN A 254 2.80 -12.03 -19.66
N LEU A 255 1.51 -12.27 -19.46
CA LEU A 255 0.95 -13.61 -19.30
C LEU A 255 0.00 -13.92 -20.46
N ASP A 256 0.21 -15.09 -21.05
CA ASP A 256 -0.76 -15.74 -21.91
C ASP A 256 -1.59 -16.69 -21.04
N VAL A 257 -2.81 -16.28 -20.71
CA VAL A 257 -3.62 -16.91 -19.67
C VAL A 257 -5.06 -17.14 -20.11
N SER A 258 -5.64 -18.28 -19.73
CA SER A 258 -7.09 -18.50 -19.73
C SER A 258 -7.61 -18.71 -18.31
N CYS A 259 -8.91 -18.57 -18.11
CA CYS A 259 -9.57 -18.76 -16.82
C CYS A 259 -10.83 -19.61 -17.00
N ASP A 260 -11.20 -20.40 -16.00
CA ASP A 260 -12.45 -21.17 -15.95
C ASP A 260 -13.67 -20.33 -15.53
N GLN A 261 -13.46 -19.10 -15.04
CA GLN A 261 -14.51 -18.18 -14.57
C GLN A 261 -14.51 -16.86 -15.36
N PRO A 262 -15.66 -16.14 -15.38
CA PRO A 262 -15.79 -14.84 -16.05
C PRO A 262 -15.07 -13.68 -15.33
N ASN A 263 -14.60 -13.90 -14.10
CA ASN A 263 -13.86 -12.94 -13.29
C ASN A 263 -12.72 -13.71 -12.60
N ALA A 264 -11.52 -13.13 -12.59
CA ALA A 264 -10.41 -13.60 -11.76
C ALA A 264 -9.45 -12.44 -11.47
N VAL A 265 -8.74 -12.56 -10.36
CA VAL A 265 -7.65 -11.68 -9.98
C VAL A 265 -6.33 -12.43 -10.15
N LEU A 266 -5.33 -11.77 -10.70
CA LEU A 266 -3.94 -12.20 -10.66
C LEU A 266 -3.21 -11.37 -9.60
N TYR A 267 -2.55 -12.04 -8.69
CA TYR A 267 -1.57 -11.46 -7.78
C TYR A 267 -0.20 -12.04 -8.09
N VAL A 268 0.71 -11.16 -8.51
CA VAL A 268 2.05 -11.55 -8.94
C VAL A 268 3.06 -10.95 -7.98
N ARG A 269 3.97 -11.78 -7.48
CA ARG A 269 5.06 -11.34 -6.59
C ARG A 269 6.40 -11.60 -7.25
N LEU A 270 7.32 -10.66 -7.08
CA LEU A 270 8.74 -10.87 -7.31
C LEU A 270 9.42 -11.06 -5.96
N CYS A 271 10.09 -12.19 -5.79
CA CYS A 271 10.78 -12.54 -4.55
C CYS A 271 12.27 -12.73 -4.80
N ASP A 272 13.06 -12.30 -3.82
CA ASP A 272 14.48 -12.58 -3.68
C ASP A 272 14.65 -13.78 -2.75
N VAL A 273 15.06 -14.93 -3.31
CA VAL A 273 15.22 -16.18 -2.57
C VAL A 273 16.68 -16.41 -2.24
N ALA A 274 17.00 -16.37 -0.95
CA ALA A 274 18.34 -16.57 -0.43
C ALA A 274 18.80 -18.05 -0.55
N PRO A 275 20.12 -18.34 -0.46
CA PRO A 275 20.65 -19.70 -0.56
C PRO A 275 20.12 -20.68 0.51
N ASP A 276 19.68 -20.16 1.67
CA ASP A 276 19.03 -20.93 2.73
C ASP A 276 17.53 -21.19 2.47
N GLY A 277 16.98 -20.63 1.39
CA GLY A 277 15.59 -20.76 0.98
C GLY A 277 14.64 -19.68 1.54
N ALA A 278 15.13 -18.75 2.36
CA ALA A 278 14.30 -17.62 2.81
C ALA A 278 13.81 -16.80 1.60
N SER A 279 12.51 -16.46 1.57
CA SER A 279 11.88 -15.80 0.43
C SER A 279 11.42 -14.40 0.84
N THR A 280 12.14 -13.37 0.39
CA THR A 280 11.83 -11.96 0.68
C THR A 280 11.05 -11.37 -0.49
N ARG A 281 9.84 -10.82 -0.22
CA ARG A 281 9.09 -10.09 -1.25
C ARG A 281 9.79 -8.78 -1.60
N VAL A 282 10.15 -8.62 -2.87
CA VAL A 282 10.77 -7.40 -3.41
C VAL A 282 9.71 -6.41 -3.87
N THR A 283 8.77 -6.88 -4.69
CA THR A 283 7.64 -6.09 -5.18
C THR A 283 6.48 -7.02 -5.58
N TYR A 284 5.33 -6.44 -5.90
CA TYR A 284 4.16 -7.17 -6.36
C TYR A 284 3.30 -6.32 -7.30
N GLY A 285 2.47 -7.01 -8.08
CA GLY A 285 1.42 -6.43 -8.93
C GLY A 285 0.10 -7.17 -8.71
N VAL A 286 -1.01 -6.46 -8.95
CA VAL A 286 -2.36 -7.02 -8.90
C VAL A 286 -3.09 -6.60 -10.16
N LEU A 287 -3.70 -7.56 -10.85
CA LEU A 287 -4.58 -7.31 -11.98
C LEU A 287 -5.88 -8.06 -11.80
N ASN A 288 -7.00 -7.34 -11.78
CA ASN A 288 -8.28 -7.96 -12.04
C ASN A 288 -8.43 -8.16 -13.55
N LEU A 289 -8.58 -9.41 -14.02
CA LEU A 289 -8.61 -9.75 -15.43
C LEU A 289 -9.80 -9.12 -16.18
N THR A 290 -10.87 -8.72 -15.47
CA THR A 290 -11.95 -7.96 -16.11
C THR A 290 -11.50 -6.56 -16.52
N HIS A 291 -10.45 -6.02 -15.89
CA HIS A 291 -9.83 -4.72 -16.18
C HIS A 291 -8.61 -4.83 -17.13
N ARG A 292 -8.41 -5.97 -17.81
CA ARG A 292 -7.26 -6.21 -18.72
C ARG A 292 -7.10 -5.20 -19.86
N LYS A 293 -8.14 -4.41 -20.17
CA LYS A 293 -8.14 -3.37 -21.22
C LYS A 293 -8.33 -1.95 -20.67
N GLY A 294 -8.26 -1.75 -19.36
CA GLY A 294 -8.54 -0.47 -18.71
C GLY A 294 -9.43 -0.62 -17.47
N HIS A 295 -9.55 0.46 -16.71
CA HIS A 295 -10.28 0.46 -15.44
C HIS A 295 -11.68 1.10 -15.51
N GLU A 296 -12.03 1.69 -16.65
CA GLU A 296 -13.24 2.46 -16.89
C GLU A 296 -14.43 1.53 -17.16
N CYS A 297 -14.23 0.53 -18.02
CA CYS A 297 -15.27 -0.40 -18.47
C CYS A 297 -14.79 -1.85 -18.36
N PRO A 298 -14.96 -2.50 -17.18
CA PRO A 298 -14.60 -3.89 -16.99
C PRO A 298 -15.35 -4.81 -17.97
N GLN A 299 -14.66 -5.80 -18.51
CA GLN A 299 -15.20 -6.78 -19.44
C GLN A 299 -15.06 -8.17 -18.85
N SER A 300 -16.14 -8.94 -18.76
CA SER A 300 -16.07 -10.35 -18.35
C SER A 300 -15.11 -11.15 -19.25
N LEU A 301 -14.55 -12.21 -18.69
CA LEU A 301 -13.86 -13.24 -19.45
C LEU A 301 -14.88 -14.24 -20.02
N GLU A 302 -14.63 -14.69 -21.24
CA GLU A 302 -15.17 -15.95 -21.75
C GLU A 302 -14.33 -17.10 -21.16
N PRO A 303 -14.92 -18.04 -20.39
CA PRO A 303 -14.20 -19.18 -19.85
C PRO A 303 -13.47 -19.99 -20.92
N GLY A 304 -12.23 -20.41 -20.62
CA GLY A 304 -11.37 -21.17 -21.53
C GLY A 304 -10.71 -20.36 -22.66
N LYS A 305 -11.16 -19.13 -22.93
CA LYS A 305 -10.50 -18.25 -23.91
C LYS A 305 -9.17 -17.75 -23.38
N ARG A 306 -8.16 -17.70 -24.25
CA ARG A 306 -6.84 -17.14 -23.96
C ARG A 306 -6.83 -15.62 -24.10
N TYR A 307 -6.13 -14.98 -23.19
CA TYR A 307 -5.90 -13.55 -23.15
C TYR A 307 -4.41 -13.29 -22.96
N GLN A 308 -3.88 -12.30 -23.68
CA GLN A 308 -2.60 -11.69 -23.33
C GLN A 308 -2.90 -10.57 -22.33
N VAL A 309 -2.26 -10.62 -21.17
CA VAL A 309 -2.42 -9.59 -20.14
C VAL A 309 -1.08 -9.18 -19.59
N GLU A 310 -1.00 -7.93 -19.15
CA GLU A 310 0.19 -7.36 -18.54
C GLU A 310 -0.10 -7.05 -17.08
N VAL A 311 0.75 -7.54 -16.17
CA VAL A 311 0.72 -7.19 -14.76
C VAL A 311 2.00 -6.45 -14.41
N SER A 312 1.89 -5.11 -14.34
CA SER A 312 2.97 -4.25 -13.83
C SER A 312 3.03 -4.33 -12.31
N MET A 313 4.23 -4.55 -11.77
CA MET A 313 4.48 -4.52 -10.33
C MET A 313 4.84 -3.11 -9.87
N ASN A 314 4.87 -2.87 -8.56
CA ASN A 314 5.34 -1.58 -8.04
C ASN A 314 6.82 -1.34 -8.39
N ASN A 315 7.16 -0.08 -8.64
CA ASN A 315 8.53 0.37 -8.84
C ASN A 315 9.37 0.08 -7.60
N ILE A 316 10.61 -0.33 -7.81
CA ILE A 316 11.54 -0.64 -6.74
C ILE A 316 12.98 -0.43 -7.21
N ALA A 317 13.87 -0.11 -6.28
CA ALA A 317 15.31 -0.23 -6.45
C ALA A 317 15.83 -1.34 -5.52
N HIS A 318 16.23 -2.47 -6.09
CA HIS A 318 16.63 -3.66 -5.32
C HIS A 318 17.84 -4.36 -5.91
N VAL A 319 18.69 -4.88 -5.03
CA VAL A 319 19.87 -5.69 -5.35
C VAL A 319 19.57 -7.16 -5.08
N PHE A 320 19.70 -8.00 -6.10
CA PHE A 320 19.76 -9.45 -5.98
C PHE A 320 21.23 -9.91 -5.91
N PRO A 321 21.69 -10.51 -4.80
CA PRO A 321 23.07 -10.96 -4.65
C PRO A 321 23.41 -12.17 -5.53
N LYS A 322 24.71 -12.40 -5.72
CA LYS A 322 25.19 -13.68 -6.30
C LYS A 322 24.74 -14.84 -5.40
N GLY A 323 24.30 -15.94 -6.01
CA GLY A 323 23.85 -17.14 -5.31
C GLY A 323 22.35 -17.14 -4.97
N HIS A 324 21.71 -15.98 -4.93
CA HIS A 324 20.26 -15.87 -4.75
C HIS A 324 19.51 -16.28 -6.03
N ARG A 325 18.22 -16.55 -5.91
CA ARG A 325 17.31 -16.78 -7.04
C ARG A 325 16.31 -15.65 -7.13
N ILE A 326 15.98 -15.29 -8.37
CA ILE A 326 14.84 -14.43 -8.67
C ILE A 326 13.65 -15.36 -8.89
N ARG A 327 12.62 -15.19 -8.07
CA ARG A 327 11.37 -15.96 -8.13
C ARG A 327 10.23 -15.05 -8.54
N VAL A 328 9.44 -15.48 -9.51
CA VAL A 328 8.13 -14.88 -9.77
C VAL A 328 7.04 -15.88 -9.44
N THR A 329 6.01 -15.42 -8.72
CA THR A 329 4.89 -16.26 -8.33
C THR A 329 3.59 -15.68 -8.87
N VAL A 330 2.68 -16.53 -9.35
CA VAL A 330 1.33 -16.14 -9.79
C VAL A 330 0.30 -16.81 -8.89
N GLN A 331 -0.62 -16.02 -8.32
CA GLN A 331 -1.73 -16.47 -7.48
C GLN A 331 -3.05 -15.93 -8.03
N THR A 332 -4.14 -16.66 -7.78
CA THR A 332 -5.51 -16.26 -8.12
C THR A 332 -6.30 -15.68 -6.93
N ALA A 333 -5.64 -15.51 -5.78
CA ALA A 333 -6.17 -14.88 -4.57
C ALA A 333 -5.06 -14.07 -3.86
N ALA A 334 -5.48 -13.04 -3.11
CA ALA A 334 -4.59 -12.16 -2.33
C ALA A 334 -5.32 -11.60 -1.10
N TRP A 335 -5.96 -12.47 -0.32
CA TRP A 335 -6.70 -12.08 0.89
C TRP A 335 -5.75 -11.71 2.03
N PRO A 336 -6.00 -10.64 2.82
CA PRO A 336 -7.11 -9.70 2.73
C PRO A 336 -6.84 -8.47 1.85
N LEU A 337 -5.66 -8.34 1.21
CA LEU A 337 -5.30 -7.20 0.37
C LEU A 337 -6.35 -6.93 -0.73
N VAL A 338 -6.85 -8.00 -1.35
CA VAL A 338 -7.87 -7.97 -2.40
C VAL A 338 -9.10 -8.75 -1.95
N TRP A 339 -10.28 -8.21 -2.21
CA TRP A 339 -11.53 -8.91 -1.93
C TRP A 339 -11.67 -10.10 -2.91
N PRO A 340 -12.08 -11.30 -2.47
CA PRO A 340 -12.12 -12.47 -3.34
C PRO A 340 -13.16 -12.33 -4.45
N SER A 341 -12.85 -12.90 -5.61
CA SER A 341 -13.83 -13.12 -6.69
C SER A 341 -15.00 -13.98 -6.18
N PRO A 342 -16.21 -13.88 -6.77
CA PRO A 342 -17.39 -14.61 -6.31
C PRO A 342 -17.22 -16.13 -6.22
N LYS A 343 -16.36 -16.69 -7.07
CA LYS A 343 -16.07 -18.11 -7.17
C LYS A 343 -14.56 -18.31 -7.15
N ARG A 344 -14.11 -19.51 -6.78
CA ARG A 344 -12.71 -19.89 -6.97
C ARG A 344 -12.39 -19.90 -8.45
N THR A 345 -11.17 -19.49 -8.78
CA THR A 345 -10.75 -19.30 -10.17
C THR A 345 -9.49 -20.11 -10.43
N THR A 346 -9.56 -20.93 -11.46
CA THR A 346 -8.46 -21.70 -11.99
C THR A 346 -7.97 -21.01 -13.25
N ILE A 347 -6.72 -20.57 -13.24
CA ILE A 347 -6.07 -20.04 -14.42
C ILE A 347 -5.23 -21.11 -15.09
N THR A 348 -5.08 -21.02 -16.41
CA THR A 348 -4.11 -21.80 -17.17
C THR A 348 -3.09 -20.86 -17.77
N VAL A 349 -1.84 -20.93 -17.34
CA VAL A 349 -0.74 -20.14 -17.90
C VAL A 349 -0.09 -20.92 -19.05
N THR A 350 0.01 -20.28 -20.21
CA THR A 350 0.75 -20.83 -21.35
C THR A 350 2.23 -20.45 -21.24
N THR A 351 3.04 -21.41 -20.82
CA THR A 351 4.50 -21.27 -20.77
C THR A 351 5.11 -21.20 -22.17
N GLY A 352 6.34 -20.70 -22.29
CA GLY A 352 7.01 -20.44 -23.56
C GLY A 352 6.53 -19.17 -24.28
N ARG A 353 5.31 -18.69 -24.00
CA ARG A 353 4.77 -17.41 -24.48
C ARG A 353 4.78 -16.30 -23.46
N SER A 354 4.59 -16.65 -22.20
CA SER A 354 4.60 -15.69 -21.09
C SER A 354 6.04 -15.22 -20.77
N VAL A 355 6.20 -13.94 -20.45
CA VAL A 355 7.51 -13.28 -20.28
C VAL A 355 7.50 -12.41 -19.02
N LEU A 356 8.56 -12.49 -18.22
CA LEU A 356 8.91 -11.51 -17.19
C LEU A 356 9.94 -10.54 -17.77
N GLU A 357 9.61 -9.26 -17.79
CA GLU A 357 10.51 -8.16 -18.13
C GLU A 357 11.04 -7.52 -16.85
N MET A 358 12.36 -7.46 -16.73
CA MET A 358 13.07 -6.92 -15.57
C MET A 358 13.80 -5.63 -15.95
N PRO A 359 13.59 -4.52 -15.21
CA PRO A 359 14.27 -3.26 -15.46
C PRO A 359 15.68 -3.29 -14.84
N VAL A 360 16.61 -3.98 -15.49
CA VAL A 360 17.97 -4.21 -15.00
C VAL A 360 18.80 -2.94 -15.11
N ARG A 361 19.31 -2.45 -13.99
CA ARG A 361 20.20 -1.29 -13.95
C ARG A 361 21.65 -1.70 -14.18
N THR A 362 22.30 -1.09 -15.16
CA THR A 362 23.69 -1.39 -15.50
C THR A 362 24.67 -0.73 -14.52
N GLN A 363 25.75 -1.42 -14.18
CA GLN A 363 26.82 -0.90 -13.29
C GLN A 363 27.90 -0.11 -14.04
N GLN A 364 27.71 0.14 -15.34
CA GLN A 364 28.75 0.76 -16.18
C GLN A 364 28.86 2.28 -15.98
N HIS A 365 27.89 2.90 -15.31
CA HIS A 365 27.89 4.34 -15.07
C HIS A 365 28.55 4.68 -13.74
N LYS A 366 29.48 5.64 -13.77
CA LYS A 366 30.03 6.24 -12.55
C LYS A 366 28.90 6.98 -11.83
N GLU A 367 28.64 6.61 -10.57
CA GLU A 367 27.63 7.29 -9.77
C GLU A 367 28.00 8.76 -9.58
N THR A 368 27.02 9.65 -9.78
CA THR A 368 27.16 11.06 -9.43
C THR A 368 27.36 11.15 -7.92
N LYS A 369 28.38 11.90 -7.49
CA LYS A 369 28.58 12.16 -6.05
C LYS A 369 27.40 13.00 -5.56
N LEU A 370 26.53 12.36 -4.78
CA LEU A 370 25.39 13.03 -4.19
C LEU A 370 25.81 13.85 -2.96
N PRO A 371 25.17 15.00 -2.70
CA PRO A 371 25.34 15.72 -1.45
C PRO A 371 25.00 14.82 -0.26
N ASP A 372 25.74 14.98 0.83
CA ASP A 372 25.36 14.37 2.10
C ASP A 372 24.05 14.98 2.59
N LEU A 373 23.05 14.13 2.79
CA LEU A 373 21.73 14.51 3.27
C LEU A 373 21.69 14.72 4.80
N GLY A 374 22.80 14.48 5.50
CA GLY A 374 22.98 14.80 6.91
C GLY A 374 22.13 13.96 7.86
N LYS A 375 22.21 14.32 9.14
CA LYS A 375 21.42 13.71 10.22
C LYS A 375 20.07 14.41 10.35
N PRO A 376 18.99 13.68 10.66
CA PRO A 376 17.65 14.25 10.76
C PRO A 376 17.60 15.43 11.74
N VAL A 377 16.99 16.52 11.30
CA VAL A 377 16.61 17.65 12.14
C VAL A 377 15.09 17.69 12.23
N THR A 378 14.57 17.84 13.45
CA THR A 378 13.14 18.04 13.70
C THR A 378 12.94 19.27 14.56
N ALA A 379 11.73 19.83 14.52
CA ALA A 379 11.29 20.73 15.59
C ALA A 379 11.35 19.98 16.94
N GLU A 380 11.44 20.75 18.02
CA GLU A 380 11.34 20.22 19.37
C GLU A 380 10.04 19.40 19.49
N PRO A 381 10.12 18.12 19.90
CA PRO A 381 8.93 17.29 20.08
C PRO A 381 8.02 17.87 21.17
N LEU A 382 6.71 17.75 20.98
CA LEU A 382 5.74 18.08 22.04
C LEU A 382 6.02 17.25 23.29
N GLU A 383 5.88 17.86 24.46
CA GLU A 383 5.93 17.13 25.72
C GLU A 383 4.65 16.29 25.91
N LEU A 384 4.81 14.97 25.88
CA LEU A 384 3.71 14.02 26.02
C LEU A 384 3.85 13.23 27.33
N VAL A 385 2.74 13.05 28.06
CA VAL A 385 2.65 12.12 29.19
C VAL A 385 1.76 10.95 28.78
N SER A 386 2.35 9.80 28.52
CA SER A 386 1.61 8.59 28.13
C SER A 386 1.04 7.89 29.35
N SER A 387 -0.28 7.65 29.36
CA SER A 387 -0.97 6.81 30.34
C SER A 387 -1.16 5.37 29.85
N SER A 388 -1.04 5.12 28.55
CA SER A 388 -0.87 3.77 27.99
C SER A 388 0.05 3.77 26.77
N VAL A 389 0.73 2.64 26.56
CA VAL A 389 1.73 2.48 25.48
C VAL A 389 1.02 2.18 24.16
N PRO A 390 1.42 2.80 23.03
CA PRO A 390 0.97 2.38 21.71
C PRO A 390 1.30 0.91 21.47
N HIS A 391 0.37 0.16 20.91
CA HIS A 391 0.58 -1.25 20.59
C HIS A 391 0.03 -1.57 19.22
N ARG A 392 0.77 -2.41 18.50
CA ARG A 392 0.34 -3.01 17.26
C ARG A 392 0.51 -4.51 17.31
N SER A 393 -0.46 -5.22 16.79
CA SER A 393 -0.39 -6.65 16.59
C SER A 393 -1.01 -7.04 15.26
N ARG A 394 -0.56 -8.18 14.75
CA ARG A 394 -1.15 -8.86 13.61
C ARG A 394 -1.13 -10.35 13.91
N THR A 395 -2.29 -10.94 14.11
CA THR A 395 -2.43 -12.37 14.40
C THR A 395 -3.17 -13.07 13.28
N ILE A 396 -2.83 -14.34 13.09
CA ILE A 396 -3.51 -15.22 12.13
C ILE A 396 -3.94 -16.44 12.92
N HIS A 397 -5.25 -16.65 13.02
CA HIS A 397 -5.85 -17.78 13.70
C HIS A 397 -6.53 -18.66 12.64
N ARG A 398 -6.17 -19.95 12.59
CA ARG A 398 -6.82 -20.93 11.71
C ARG A 398 -7.46 -22.01 12.57
N ASP A 399 -8.77 -22.15 12.43
CA ASP A 399 -9.54 -23.22 13.05
C ASP A 399 -9.77 -24.33 12.02
N PHE A 400 -9.19 -25.50 12.27
CA PHE A 400 -9.31 -26.65 11.38
C PHE A 400 -10.66 -27.39 11.50
N VAL A 401 -11.44 -27.15 12.55
CA VAL A 401 -12.78 -27.72 12.70
C VAL A 401 -13.78 -26.97 11.85
N SER A 402 -13.76 -25.63 11.91
CA SER A 402 -14.65 -24.78 11.11
C SER A 402 -14.10 -24.48 9.71
N GLY A 403 -12.80 -24.65 9.47
CA GLY A 403 -12.11 -24.24 8.26
C GLY A 403 -11.94 -22.72 8.14
N GLU A 404 -12.20 -21.95 9.20
CA GLU A 404 -12.11 -20.50 9.19
C GLU A 404 -10.69 -20.02 9.51
N THR A 405 -10.21 -19.05 8.72
CA THR A 405 -9.02 -18.27 9.03
C THR A 405 -9.41 -16.84 9.35
N VAL A 406 -8.97 -16.35 10.51
CA VAL A 406 -9.17 -14.97 10.97
C VAL A 406 -7.82 -14.27 11.05
N VAL A 407 -7.70 -13.14 10.36
CA VAL A 407 -6.58 -12.19 10.51
C VAL A 407 -7.09 -11.02 11.32
N GLU A 408 -6.49 -10.79 12.50
CA GLU A 408 -6.78 -9.64 13.35
C GLU A 408 -5.59 -8.69 13.37
N MET A 409 -5.85 -7.39 13.26
CA MET A 409 -4.85 -6.34 13.33
C MET A 409 -5.30 -5.28 14.32
N VAL A 410 -4.52 -5.08 15.38
CA VAL A 410 -4.75 -4.02 16.36
C VAL A 410 -3.79 -2.88 16.07
N LYS A 411 -4.32 -1.65 15.99
CA LYS A 411 -3.55 -0.42 15.77
C LYS A 411 -3.97 0.59 16.84
N SER A 412 -3.31 0.52 18.00
CA SER A 412 -3.55 1.43 19.12
C SER A 412 -2.47 2.52 19.16
N ARG A 413 -2.90 3.77 19.32
CA ARG A 413 -2.01 4.92 19.58
C ARG A 413 -1.69 5.08 21.07
N GLY A 414 -2.20 4.17 21.92
CA GLY A 414 -2.20 4.37 23.35
C GLY A 414 -3.06 5.58 23.74
N ARG A 415 -2.81 6.08 24.95
CA ARG A 415 -3.45 7.26 25.52
C ARG A 415 -2.34 8.17 26.05
N TYR A 416 -2.39 9.43 25.66
CA TYR A 416 -1.38 10.42 26.03
C TYR A 416 -1.97 11.80 26.23
N LEU A 417 -1.39 12.54 27.16
CA LEU A 417 -1.66 13.96 27.43
C LEU A 417 -0.60 14.81 26.73
N ILE A 418 -1.03 15.75 25.90
CA ILE A 418 -0.20 16.87 25.43
C ILE A 418 -0.15 17.89 26.56
N LYS A 419 1.03 18.10 27.15
CA LYS A 419 1.15 18.97 28.33
C LYS A 419 0.74 20.41 28.05
N ASP A 420 1.24 20.99 26.96
CA ASP A 420 1.06 22.41 26.63
C ASP A 420 -0.42 22.80 26.51
N THR A 421 -1.23 21.91 25.93
CA THR A 421 -2.67 22.17 25.71
C THR A 421 -3.54 21.56 26.80
N HIS A 422 -2.97 20.71 27.67
CA HIS A 422 -3.70 19.82 28.57
C HIS A 422 -4.72 18.92 27.85
N THR A 423 -4.45 18.58 26.58
CA THR A 423 -5.35 17.73 25.77
C THR A 423 -4.89 16.29 25.81
N GLU A 424 -5.76 15.42 26.30
CA GLU A 424 -5.59 13.99 26.27
C GLU A 424 -6.22 13.38 25.01
N ILE A 425 -5.49 12.50 24.35
CA ILE A 425 -5.91 11.83 23.11
C ILE A 425 -5.70 10.33 23.29
N ALA A 426 -6.71 9.55 22.89
CA ALA A 426 -6.55 8.12 22.67
C ALA A 426 -7.18 7.72 21.34
N GLY A 427 -6.66 6.66 20.73
CA GLY A 427 -7.24 6.13 19.51
C GLY A 427 -6.85 4.69 19.26
N GLU A 428 -7.81 3.90 18.81
CA GLU A 428 -7.63 2.48 18.51
C GLU A 428 -8.40 2.11 17.24
N SER A 429 -7.79 1.22 16.47
CA SER A 429 -8.43 0.55 15.34
C SER A 429 -8.22 -0.96 15.48
N ILE A 430 -9.29 -1.73 15.37
CA ILE A 430 -9.24 -3.19 15.27
C ILE A 430 -9.80 -3.56 13.90
N GLU A 431 -8.97 -4.21 13.10
CA GLU A 431 -9.33 -4.72 11.77
C GLU A 431 -9.40 -6.25 11.85
N THR A 432 -10.54 -6.83 11.51
CA THR A 432 -10.75 -8.28 11.52
C THR A 432 -11.19 -8.75 10.15
N TYR A 433 -10.44 -9.69 9.57
CA TYR A 433 -10.74 -10.32 8.29
C TYR A 433 -10.95 -11.81 8.50
N SER A 434 -12.09 -12.35 8.11
CA SER A 434 -12.33 -13.79 8.16
C SER A 434 -12.74 -14.38 6.82
N ILE A 435 -12.34 -15.62 6.58
CA ILE A 435 -12.70 -16.39 5.38
C ILE A 435 -12.59 -17.88 5.69
N LYS A 436 -13.49 -18.68 5.13
CA LYS A 436 -13.49 -20.15 5.22
C LYS A 436 -12.81 -20.78 4.02
N ASP A 437 -12.15 -21.89 4.27
CA ASP A 437 -11.49 -22.69 3.25
C ASP A 437 -12.45 -23.02 2.09
N ASN A 438 -11.98 -22.78 0.86
CA ASN A 438 -12.70 -23.02 -0.40
C ASN A 438 -14.02 -22.24 -0.60
N GLU A 439 -14.42 -21.36 0.32
CA GLU A 439 -15.68 -20.60 0.26
C GLU A 439 -15.42 -19.09 0.12
N PRO A 440 -15.15 -18.56 -1.07
CA PRO A 440 -14.81 -17.13 -1.23
C PRO A 440 -15.91 -16.15 -0.77
N LEU A 441 -17.18 -16.57 -0.78
CA LEU A 441 -18.31 -15.75 -0.32
C LEU A 441 -18.45 -15.70 1.21
N SER A 442 -17.71 -16.54 1.95
CA SER A 442 -17.62 -16.42 3.41
C SER A 442 -16.76 -15.23 3.86
N ALA A 443 -16.05 -14.59 2.93
CA ALA A 443 -15.18 -13.45 3.21
C ALA A 443 -15.93 -12.33 3.93
N ARG A 444 -15.34 -11.89 5.04
CA ARG A 444 -15.86 -10.82 5.88
C ARG A 444 -14.72 -9.90 6.30
N ALA A 445 -14.93 -8.59 6.18
CA ALA A 445 -14.02 -7.59 6.73
C ALA A 445 -14.77 -6.71 7.72
N GLN A 446 -14.17 -6.45 8.88
CA GLN A 446 -14.69 -5.54 9.88
C GLN A 446 -13.60 -4.58 10.34
N VAL A 447 -13.99 -3.33 10.57
CA VAL A 447 -13.12 -2.31 11.15
C VAL A 447 -13.89 -1.61 12.27
N ASP A 448 -13.36 -1.70 13.48
CA ASP A 448 -13.80 -0.93 14.63
C ASP A 448 -12.79 0.19 14.90
N HIS A 449 -13.27 1.42 15.04
CA HIS A 449 -12.46 2.55 15.48
C HIS A 449 -13.02 3.14 16.76
N SER A 450 -12.12 3.61 17.62
CA SER A 450 -12.41 4.41 18.80
C SER A 450 -11.47 5.60 18.82
N ILE A 451 -12.01 6.80 19.04
CA ILE A 451 -11.24 8.03 19.23
C ILE A 451 -11.75 8.72 20.48
N LEU A 452 -10.83 9.09 21.37
CA LEU A 452 -11.09 9.91 22.54
C LEU A 452 -10.31 11.21 22.44
N ILE A 453 -10.98 12.32 22.72
CA ILE A 453 -10.36 13.62 22.94
C ILE A 453 -10.93 14.16 24.24
N LYS A 454 -10.03 14.45 25.19
CA LYS A 454 -10.38 14.96 26.51
C LYS A 454 -9.55 16.18 26.89
N ARG A 455 -10.16 17.24 27.41
CA ARG A 455 -9.47 18.35 28.09
C ARG A 455 -10.30 18.82 29.28
N GLU A 456 -9.70 18.75 30.48
CA GLU A 456 -10.28 19.23 31.73
C GLU A 456 -9.64 20.57 32.13
N ARG A 457 -10.46 21.61 32.36
CA ARG A 457 -10.03 22.91 32.90
C ARG A 457 -11.10 23.49 33.80
N GLU A 458 -10.68 24.17 34.88
CA GLU A 458 -11.56 24.67 35.96
C GLU A 458 -12.62 25.70 35.51
N ARG A 459 -12.49 26.32 34.32
CA ARG A 459 -13.34 27.44 33.87
C ARG A 459 -13.81 27.36 32.41
N GLU A 460 -13.68 26.20 31.77
CA GLU A 460 -14.08 25.98 30.37
C GLU A 460 -15.11 24.84 30.29
N PRO A 461 -16.00 24.82 29.27
CA PRO A 461 -16.84 23.67 29.02
C PRO A 461 -15.96 22.44 28.80
N GLU A 462 -16.20 21.39 29.59
CA GLU A 462 -15.41 20.16 29.57
C GLU A 462 -15.46 19.51 28.17
N TRP A 463 -14.30 19.39 27.53
CA TRP A 463 -14.17 18.81 26.21
C TRP A 463 -13.86 17.32 26.37
N ASP A 464 -14.86 16.50 26.70
CA ASP A 464 -14.71 15.03 26.82
C ASP A 464 -15.60 14.34 25.79
N THR A 465 -14.96 13.86 24.73
CA THR A 465 -15.65 13.29 23.58
C THR A 465 -15.10 11.93 23.22
N ARG A 466 -16.00 11.00 22.86
CA ARG A 466 -15.64 9.71 22.32
C ARG A 466 -16.46 9.39 21.08
N ILE A 467 -15.78 8.96 20.02
CA ILE A 467 -16.41 8.47 18.80
C ILE A 467 -16.07 7.01 18.65
N LYS A 468 -17.09 6.19 18.40
CA LYS A 468 -16.92 4.79 18.03
C LYS A 468 -17.60 4.54 16.70
N THR A 469 -16.93 3.81 15.83
CA THR A 469 -17.48 3.42 14.54
C THR A 469 -17.17 1.97 14.26
N ARG A 470 -18.12 1.25 13.65
CA ARG A 470 -17.96 -0.11 13.15
C ARG A 470 -18.37 -0.16 11.70
N PHE A 471 -17.51 -0.68 10.84
CA PHE A 471 -17.80 -0.94 9.44
C PHE A 471 -17.66 -2.44 9.19
N ILE A 472 -18.61 -3.03 8.44
CA ILE A 472 -18.60 -4.44 8.08
C ILE A 472 -18.86 -4.55 6.58
N LEU A 473 -18.03 -5.33 5.89
CA LEU A 473 -18.19 -5.69 4.49
C LEU A 473 -18.36 -7.21 4.36
N THR A 474 -19.41 -7.63 3.66
CA THR A 474 -19.63 -9.00 3.20
C THR A 474 -20.04 -8.99 1.72
N ALA A 475 -20.18 -10.15 1.11
CA ALA A 475 -20.59 -10.23 -0.30
C ALA A 475 -21.46 -11.44 -0.60
N THR A 476 -22.32 -11.30 -1.61
CA THR A 476 -22.92 -12.41 -2.36
C THR A 476 -22.22 -12.54 -3.71
N GLU A 477 -22.73 -13.41 -4.59
CA GLU A 477 -22.21 -13.52 -5.96
C GLU A 477 -22.34 -12.21 -6.75
N SER A 478 -23.35 -11.38 -6.47
CA SER A 478 -23.71 -10.21 -7.28
C SER A 478 -23.62 -8.87 -6.54
N VAL A 479 -23.49 -8.88 -5.21
CA VAL A 479 -23.59 -7.66 -4.39
C VAL A 479 -22.53 -7.65 -3.28
N LEU A 480 -21.92 -6.51 -3.04
CA LEU A 480 -21.15 -6.18 -1.83
C LEU A 480 -22.10 -5.52 -0.83
N ASN A 481 -22.18 -6.05 0.39
CA ASN A 481 -23.03 -5.54 1.45
C ASN A 481 -22.18 -4.82 2.49
N LEU A 482 -22.44 -3.53 2.66
CA LEU A 482 -21.80 -2.68 3.64
C LEU A 482 -22.79 -2.33 4.76
N THR A 483 -22.40 -2.61 5.99
CA THR A 483 -23.07 -2.11 7.18
C THR A 483 -22.11 -1.19 7.92
N ALA A 484 -22.59 -0.04 8.36
CA ALA A 484 -21.84 0.90 9.18
C ALA A 484 -22.67 1.33 10.38
N HIS A 485 -22.03 1.46 11.53
CA HIS A 485 -22.61 2.01 12.75
C HIS A 485 -21.64 3.02 13.34
N ALA A 486 -22.15 4.18 13.76
CA ALA A 486 -21.37 5.20 14.44
C ALA A 486 -22.12 5.71 15.66
N GLU A 487 -21.39 5.99 16.71
CA GLU A 487 -21.91 6.66 17.91
C GLU A 487 -20.91 7.67 18.45
N ALA A 488 -21.46 8.74 19.03
CA ALA A 488 -20.71 9.79 19.70
C ALA A 488 -21.19 9.94 21.14
N HIS A 489 -20.24 10.10 22.04
CA HIS A 489 -20.46 10.28 23.47
C HIS A 489 -19.86 11.60 23.92
N SER A 490 -20.61 12.36 24.71
CA SER A 490 -20.08 13.45 25.52
C SER A 490 -19.98 12.93 26.95
N LYS A 491 -18.77 12.89 27.50
CA LYS A 491 -18.48 12.14 28.74
C LYS A 491 -18.93 10.67 28.58
N ASP A 492 -19.70 10.15 29.53
CA ASP A 492 -20.25 8.79 29.51
C ASP A 492 -21.68 8.71 28.92
N VAL A 493 -22.19 9.80 28.34
CA VAL A 493 -23.54 9.83 27.75
C VAL A 493 -23.44 9.78 26.23
N ARG A 494 -24.10 8.80 25.62
CA ARG A 494 -24.29 8.74 24.17
C ARG A 494 -25.25 9.84 23.72
N ILE A 495 -24.73 10.80 22.96
CA ILE A 495 -25.48 11.97 22.49
C ILE A 495 -26.00 11.78 21.06
N TRP A 496 -25.41 10.87 20.30
CA TRP A 496 -25.76 10.62 18.91
C TRP A 496 -25.38 9.20 18.48
N SER A 497 -26.18 8.62 17.59
CA SER A 497 -25.87 7.35 16.93
C SER A 497 -26.56 7.26 15.57
N LYS A 498 -25.91 6.64 14.59
CA LYS A 498 -26.45 6.43 13.25
C LYS A 498 -25.96 5.11 12.68
N SER A 499 -26.86 4.41 12.00
CA SER A 499 -26.55 3.19 11.26
C SER A 499 -26.85 3.40 9.79
N TRP A 500 -26.04 2.78 8.93
CA TRP A 500 -26.23 2.79 7.49
C TRP A 500 -26.07 1.38 6.95
N GLU A 501 -26.89 1.06 5.96
CA GLU A 501 -26.76 -0.14 5.16
C GLU A 501 -26.70 0.26 3.69
N LYS A 502 -25.78 -0.36 2.95
CA LYS A 502 -25.62 -0.13 1.52
C LYS A 502 -25.27 -1.42 0.83
N SER A 503 -26.12 -1.81 -0.12
CA SER A 503 -25.80 -2.84 -1.10
C SER A 503 -25.26 -2.19 -2.37
N VAL A 504 -24.14 -2.70 -2.88
CA VAL A 504 -23.52 -2.26 -4.11
C VAL A 504 -23.39 -3.45 -5.06
N VAL A 505 -23.96 -3.34 -6.26
CA VAL A 505 -23.81 -4.38 -7.29
C VAL A 505 -22.32 -4.52 -7.66
N ARG A 506 -21.84 -5.75 -7.76
CA ARG A 506 -20.48 -6.06 -8.19
C ARG A 506 -20.30 -5.66 -9.65
N ASN A 507 -19.30 -4.83 -9.92
CA ASN A 507 -18.97 -4.38 -11.26
C ASN A 507 -17.51 -4.70 -11.55
N GLY A 508 -17.27 -5.83 -12.20
CA GLY A 508 -15.93 -6.30 -12.52
C GLY A 508 -15.16 -6.89 -11.33
N VAL A 509 -15.67 -6.85 -10.09
CA VAL A 509 -15.00 -7.29 -8.84
C VAL A 509 -15.73 -8.45 -8.16
#